data_AF-A0A9D9TWZ6-F1
#
_entry.id   AF-A0A9D9TWZ6-F1
#
_cell.length_a   1.000
_cell.length_b   1.000
_cell.length_c   1.000
_cell.angle_alpha   90.00
_cell.angle_beta   90.00
_cell.angle_gamma   90.00
#
_symmetry.space_group_name_H-M   'P 1'
#
loop_
_entity.id
_entity.type
_entity.pdbx_description
1 polymer ?
#
loop_
_entity_poly.entity_id
_entity_poly.type
_entity_poly.pdbx_seq_one_letter_code
_entity_poly.pdbx_strand_id
1 'polypeptide(L)'
;SAGWGWSWGDFGANILGSGAMIAQELAWDDQRIKLKFSFHNKTYSDPTLNQRSDKLFGKSTPERLLKDYNGQTYWASMNLKPFFKNSNLPEWLSVAVGYGAEGLFGGTENIGKDDNGNIIFNRPDIKRYRQWYIAPDFDLTKIKTNKKGLKFLFTVLSAFKFPTPSLELSNGKFKVHAIHF
;
A
#
# COMPACT_ATOMS: atom_id res chain seq x y z
N SER A 1 -13.06 -22.78 6.06
CA SER A 1 -12.76 -21.53 5.36
C SER A 1 -14.03 -20.90 4.83
N ALA A 2 -14.65 -20.00 5.60
CA ALA A 2 -15.76 -19.16 5.18
C ALA A 2 -15.59 -17.83 5.91
N GLY A 3 -15.34 -16.74 5.19
CA GLY A 3 -15.09 -15.44 5.82
C GLY A 3 -14.68 -14.31 4.89
N TRP A 4 -14.23 -14.63 3.66
CA TRP A 4 -13.92 -13.64 2.64
C TRP A 4 -14.45 -14.14 1.29
N GLY A 5 -15.77 -14.00 1.12
CA GLY A 5 -16.46 -14.32 -0.13
C GLY A 5 -16.49 -13.10 -1.03
N TRP A 6 -16.26 -13.32 -2.33
CA TRP A 6 -16.45 -12.38 -3.44
C TRP A 6 -17.55 -11.34 -3.15
N SER A 7 -17.20 -10.05 -3.16
CA SER A 7 -18.16 -8.95 -3.13
C SER A 7 -18.23 -8.25 -4.49
N TRP A 8 -19.37 -7.59 -4.76
CA TRP A 8 -19.50 -6.71 -5.92
C TRP A 8 -18.47 -5.56 -5.91
N GLY A 9 -18.03 -5.15 -4.72
CA GLY A 9 -16.93 -4.20 -4.56
C GLY A 9 -15.61 -4.77 -5.07
N ASP A 10 -15.28 -6.02 -4.72
CA ASP A 10 -14.06 -6.69 -5.16
C ASP A 10 -14.07 -6.91 -6.68
N PHE A 11 -15.21 -7.32 -7.23
CA PHE A 11 -15.37 -7.48 -8.67
C PHE A 11 -15.22 -6.15 -9.43
N GLY A 12 -15.86 -5.09 -8.95
CA GLY A 12 -15.73 -3.75 -9.51
C GLY A 12 -14.30 -3.23 -9.44
N ALA A 13 -13.61 -3.41 -8.30
CA ALA A 13 -12.22 -3.02 -8.14
C ALA A 13 -11.28 -3.75 -9.11
N ASN A 14 -11.49 -5.05 -9.33
CA ASN A 14 -10.72 -5.83 -10.30
C ASN A 14 -10.94 -5.32 -11.75
N ILE A 15 -12.19 -5.08 -12.14
CA ILE A 15 -12.51 -4.51 -13.47
C ILE A 15 -11.86 -3.14 -13.63
N LEU A 16 -11.97 -2.27 -12.63
CA LEU A 16 -11.38 -0.93 -12.69
C LEU A 16 -9.85 -1.01 -12.80
N GLY A 17 -9.21 -1.89 -12.03
CA GLY A 17 -7.76 -2.09 -12.09
C GLY A 17 -7.28 -2.57 -13.45
N SER A 18 -7.86 -3.67 -13.96
CA SER A 18 -7.52 -4.21 -15.28
C SER A 18 -7.88 -3.26 -16.42
N GLY A 19 -9.05 -2.62 -16.33
CA GLY A 19 -9.50 -1.62 -17.29
C GLY A 19 -8.58 -0.40 -17.34
N ALA A 20 -8.13 0.10 -16.19
CA ALA A 20 -7.15 1.19 -16.13
C ALA A 20 -5.81 0.81 -16.77
N MET A 21 -5.32 -0.42 -16.53
CA MET A 21 -4.10 -0.91 -17.17
C MET A 21 -4.25 -0.95 -18.70
N ILE A 22 -5.33 -1.55 -19.20
CA ILE A 22 -5.60 -1.64 -20.65
C ILE A 22 -5.77 -0.25 -21.27
N ALA A 23 -6.52 0.64 -20.60
CA ALA A 23 -6.75 1.99 -21.08
C ALA A 23 -5.45 2.79 -21.23
N GLN A 24 -4.51 2.64 -20.30
CA GLN A 24 -3.19 3.27 -20.43
C GLN A 24 -2.41 2.75 -21.64
N GLU A 25 -2.45 1.44 -21.90
CA GLU A 25 -1.77 0.84 -23.04
C GLU A 25 -2.37 1.32 -24.36
N LEU A 26 -3.69 1.32 -24.47
CA LEU A 26 -4.40 1.78 -25.67
C LEU A 26 -4.22 3.28 -25.91
N ALA A 27 -4.16 4.09 -24.85
CA ALA A 27 -4.04 5.54 -24.98
C ALA A 27 -2.60 6.02 -25.21
N TRP A 28 -1.61 5.33 -24.64
CA TRP A 28 -0.24 5.84 -24.54
C TRP A 28 0.86 4.88 -24.97
N ASP A 29 0.56 3.61 -25.23
CA ASP A 29 1.57 2.57 -25.47
C ASP A 29 2.65 2.54 -24.36
N ASP A 30 2.27 2.96 -23.14
CA ASP A 30 3.12 3.05 -21.96
C ASP A 30 2.27 3.09 -20.68
N GLN A 31 2.69 2.32 -19.66
CA GLN A 31 2.08 2.35 -18.32
C GLN A 31 2.64 3.53 -17.52
N ARG A 32 2.02 4.70 -17.67
CA ARG A 32 2.47 5.94 -17.02
C ARG A 32 2.17 6.01 -15.53
N ILE A 33 1.12 5.32 -15.08
CA ILE A 33 0.71 5.18 -13.69
C ILE A 33 0.80 3.71 -13.32
N LYS A 34 1.65 3.39 -12.34
CA LYS A 34 1.89 2.03 -11.87
C LYS A 34 1.40 1.87 -10.44
N LEU A 35 0.72 0.77 -10.18
CA LEU A 35 0.37 0.38 -8.82
C LEU A 35 1.60 -0.22 -8.14
N LYS A 36 1.87 0.23 -6.91
CA LYS A 36 2.96 -0.27 -6.07
C LYS A 36 2.47 -0.56 -4.67
N PHE A 37 3.27 -1.35 -3.97
CA PHE A 37 3.01 -1.76 -2.61
C PHE A 37 4.20 -1.45 -1.71
N SER A 38 3.93 -1.07 -0.47
CA SER A 38 4.94 -1.02 0.57
C SER A 38 4.41 -1.54 1.89
N PHE A 39 5.34 -2.00 2.71
CA PHE A 39 5.06 -2.63 3.98
C PHE A 39 6.13 -2.34 5.01
N HIS A 40 5.71 -2.12 6.25
CA HIS A 40 6.59 -2.18 7.41
C HIS A 40 5.94 -2.95 8.56
N ASN A 41 6.77 -3.65 9.33
CA ASN A 41 6.32 -4.32 10.53
C ASN A 41 5.89 -3.28 11.58
N LYS A 42 4.64 -3.39 12.02
CA LYS A 42 4.09 -2.57 13.09
C LYS A 42 4.36 -3.19 14.45
N THR A 43 4.89 -2.37 15.36
CA THR A 43 4.97 -2.66 16.79
C THR A 43 4.25 -1.55 17.55
N TYR A 44 3.47 -1.94 18.56
CA TYR A 44 2.69 -1.03 19.38
C TYR A 44 3.34 -0.91 20.76
N SER A 45 3.19 0.25 21.41
CA SER A 45 3.63 0.43 22.80
C SER A 45 2.77 -0.39 23.77
N ASP A 46 1.49 -0.60 23.45
CA ASP A 46 0.56 -1.41 24.22
C ASP A 46 0.76 -2.91 23.91
N PRO A 47 1.17 -3.74 24.89
CA PRO A 47 1.38 -5.17 24.68
C PRO A 47 0.11 -5.92 24.25
N THR A 48 -1.07 -5.44 24.66
CA THR A 48 -2.36 -6.07 24.28
C THR A 48 -2.63 -5.92 22.78
N LEU A 49 -2.19 -4.81 22.17
CA LEU A 49 -2.29 -4.59 20.73
C LEU A 49 -1.31 -5.46 19.96
N ASN A 50 -0.09 -5.65 20.46
CA ASN A 50 0.85 -6.59 19.85
C ASN A 50 0.29 -8.02 19.86
N GLN A 51 -0.25 -8.48 21.00
CA GLN A 51 -0.89 -9.80 21.11
C GLN A 51 -2.09 -9.92 20.17
N ARG A 52 -2.91 -8.87 20.07
CA ARG A 52 -4.06 -8.84 19.16
C ARG A 52 -3.60 -8.92 17.70
N SER A 53 -2.59 -8.15 17.31
CA SER A 53 -2.01 -8.19 15.96
C SER A 53 -1.39 -9.55 15.64
N ASP A 54 -0.69 -10.17 16.58
CA ASP A 54 -0.16 -11.53 16.39
C ASP A 54 -1.28 -12.54 16.11
N LYS A 55 -2.40 -12.42 16.82
CA LYS A 55 -3.57 -13.30 16.62
C LYS A 55 -4.25 -13.05 15.28
N LEU A 56 -4.33 -11.81 14.82
CA LEU A 56 -5.03 -11.46 13.57
C LEU A 56 -4.17 -11.65 12.32
N PHE A 57 -2.90 -11.26 12.39
CA PHE A 57 -2.03 -11.08 11.23
C PHE A 57 -0.85 -12.05 11.21
N GLY A 58 -0.66 -12.84 12.27
CA GLY A 58 0.48 -13.74 12.42
C GLY A 58 1.68 -13.07 13.07
N LYS A 59 2.71 -13.87 13.33
CA LYS A 59 3.92 -13.43 14.06
C LYS A 59 5.10 -13.17 13.12
N SER A 60 5.09 -13.82 11.96
CA SER A 60 6.20 -13.72 11.01
C SER A 60 6.02 -12.55 10.04
N THR A 61 7.14 -11.99 9.58
CA THR A 61 7.13 -10.90 8.58
C THR A 61 6.37 -11.26 7.30
N PRO A 62 6.51 -12.47 6.71
CA PRO A 62 5.74 -12.82 5.50
C PRO A 62 4.22 -12.86 5.74
N GLU A 63 3.78 -13.35 6.91
CA GLU A 63 2.35 -13.32 7.27
C GLU A 63 1.83 -11.89 7.41
N ARG A 64 2.59 -11.04 8.11
CA ARG A 64 2.21 -9.64 8.33
C ARG A 64 2.25 -8.82 7.04
N LEU A 65 3.21 -9.08 6.15
CA LEU A 65 3.25 -8.45 4.83
C LEU A 65 1.96 -8.66 4.05
N LEU A 66 1.36 -9.86 4.17
CA LEU A 66 0.11 -10.20 3.47
C LEU A 66 -1.14 -9.75 4.23
N LYS A 67 -1.13 -9.79 5.57
CA LYS A 67 -2.36 -9.67 6.39
C LYS A 67 -2.45 -8.38 7.22
N ASP A 68 -1.34 -7.79 7.62
CA ASP A 68 -1.33 -6.66 8.55
C ASP A 68 -1.59 -5.34 7.82
N TYR A 69 -2.86 -5.06 7.56
CA TYR A 69 -3.31 -3.85 6.86
C TYR A 69 -2.85 -2.54 7.53
N ASN A 70 -2.51 -2.56 8.83
CA ASN A 70 -2.00 -1.37 9.52
C ASN A 70 -0.59 -1.00 9.05
N GLY A 71 0.18 -1.98 8.55
CA GLY A 71 1.53 -1.80 8.04
C GLY A 71 1.60 -1.69 6.52
N GLN A 72 0.47 -1.70 5.80
CA GLN A 72 0.43 -1.73 4.34
C GLN A 72 0.05 -0.37 3.76
N THR A 73 0.75 0.02 2.69
CA THR A 73 0.36 1.17 1.87
C THR A 73 0.33 0.78 0.39
N TYR A 74 -0.76 1.12 -0.28
CA TYR A 74 -0.93 0.95 -1.72
C TYR A 74 -0.74 2.28 -2.42
N TRP A 75 -0.01 2.28 -3.53
CA TRP A 75 0.42 3.49 -4.20
C TRP A 75 0.04 3.48 -5.66
N ALA A 76 -0.43 4.61 -6.16
CA ALA A 76 -0.44 4.92 -7.58
C ALA A 76 0.74 5.85 -7.89
N SER A 77 1.76 5.33 -8.56
CA SER A 77 2.99 6.04 -8.90
C SER A 77 2.95 6.51 -10.35
N MET A 78 2.96 7.83 -10.54
CA MET A 78 2.89 8.49 -11.84
C MET A 78 4.28 8.91 -12.29
N ASN A 79 4.76 8.36 -13.41
CA ASN A 79 5.99 8.78 -14.05
C ASN A 79 5.81 10.17 -14.69
N LEU A 80 6.67 11.12 -14.36
CA LEU A 80 6.50 12.51 -14.77
C LEU A 80 6.96 12.77 -16.22
N LYS A 81 7.99 12.06 -16.69
CA LYS A 81 8.65 12.39 -17.96
C LYS A 81 7.72 12.34 -19.19
N PRO A 82 6.81 11.35 -19.34
CA PRO A 82 5.86 11.32 -20.46
C PRO A 82 4.89 12.52 -20.52
N PHE A 83 4.58 13.14 -19.38
CA PHE A 83 3.71 14.31 -19.30
C PHE A 83 4.48 15.62 -19.51
N PHE A 84 5.76 15.66 -19.14
CA PHE A 84 6.64 16.82 -19.29
C PHE A 84 7.79 16.53 -20.27
N LYS A 85 7.47 16.20 -21.52
CA LYS A 85 8.44 15.70 -22.52
C LYS A 85 9.67 16.60 -22.69
N ASN A 86 9.46 17.91 -22.73
CA ASN A 86 10.51 18.92 -22.96
C ASN A 86 11.29 19.31 -21.69
N SER A 87 10.99 18.72 -20.54
CA SER A 87 11.70 18.99 -19.29
C SER A 87 13.02 18.21 -19.17
N ASN A 88 13.93 18.69 -18.33
CA ASN A 88 15.17 17.97 -17.97
C ASN A 88 14.95 16.92 -16.86
N LEU A 89 13.70 16.53 -16.58
CA LEU A 89 13.41 15.51 -15.58
C LEU A 89 13.96 14.14 -16.03
N PRO A 90 14.55 13.35 -15.11
CA PRO A 90 15.02 12.02 -15.45
C PRO A 90 13.84 11.08 -15.74
N GLU A 91 14.02 10.14 -16.67
CA GLU A 91 12.97 9.21 -17.11
C GLU A 91 12.42 8.33 -15.96
N TRP A 92 13.19 8.14 -14.88
CA TRP A 92 12.80 7.34 -13.74
C TRP A 92 12.01 8.12 -12.68
N LEU A 93 11.90 9.45 -12.76
CA LEU A 93 11.28 10.24 -11.70
C LEU A 93 9.74 10.13 -11.74
N SER A 94 9.19 9.80 -10.58
CA SER A 94 7.74 9.67 -10.38
C SER A 94 7.28 10.44 -9.14
N VAL A 95 5.96 10.65 -9.06
CA VAL A 95 5.26 11.08 -7.84
C VAL A 95 4.19 10.04 -7.55
N ALA A 96 4.09 9.62 -6.30
CA ALA A 96 3.14 8.61 -5.86
C ALA A 96 2.11 9.20 -4.90
N VAL A 97 0.85 8.82 -5.11
CA VAL A 97 -0.23 9.00 -4.13
C VAL A 97 -0.51 7.66 -3.45
N GLY A 98 -0.56 7.67 -2.13
CA GLY A 98 -0.65 6.46 -1.31
C GLY A 98 -1.95 6.41 -0.52
N TYR A 99 -2.42 5.19 -0.27
CA TYR A 99 -3.55 4.90 0.59
C TYR A 99 -3.19 3.78 1.57
N GLY A 100 -3.38 4.06 2.85
CA GLY A 100 -3.20 3.12 3.95
C GLY A 100 -4.33 3.24 4.97
N ALA A 101 -4.26 2.41 6.00
CA ALA A 101 -5.18 2.46 7.13
C ALA A 101 -4.46 2.13 8.43
N GLU A 102 -5.01 2.60 9.55
CA GLU A 102 -4.44 2.38 10.88
C GLU A 102 -5.54 2.13 11.90
N GLY A 103 -5.19 1.43 12.98
CA GLY A 103 -6.10 1.14 14.09
C GLY A 103 -7.05 -0.01 13.81
N LEU A 104 -6.74 -0.89 12.86
CA LEU A 104 -7.55 -2.05 12.48
C LEU A 104 -7.22 -3.25 13.38
N PHE A 105 -7.98 -3.43 14.46
CA PHE A 105 -7.84 -4.55 15.41
C PHE A 105 -9.08 -5.47 15.46
N GLY A 106 -9.90 -5.42 14.42
CA GLY A 106 -11.06 -6.29 14.21
C GLY A 106 -11.66 -6.10 12.82
N GLY A 107 -12.71 -6.86 12.48
CA GLY A 107 -13.29 -6.87 11.13
C GLY A 107 -13.94 -5.55 10.76
N THR A 108 -14.95 -5.14 11.53
CA THR A 108 -15.71 -3.89 11.33
C THR A 108 -15.39 -2.86 12.42
N GLU A 109 -15.28 -3.34 13.66
CA GLU A 109 -14.97 -2.56 14.85
C GLU A 109 -13.78 -3.18 15.57
N ASN A 110 -13.20 -2.46 16.52
CA ASN A 110 -12.11 -2.95 17.36
C ASN A 110 -12.65 -3.79 18.52
N ILE A 111 -13.48 -4.77 18.16
CA ILE A 111 -14.04 -5.78 19.05
C ILE A 111 -13.64 -7.16 18.50
N GLY A 112 -13.13 -8.02 19.39
CA GLY A 112 -12.79 -9.40 19.09
C GLY A 112 -13.64 -10.34 19.92
N LYS A 113 -14.20 -11.36 19.28
CA LYS A 113 -14.95 -12.44 19.92
C LYS A 113 -14.20 -13.76 19.80
N ASP A 114 -14.41 -14.67 20.76
CA ASP A 114 -14.02 -16.08 20.63
C ASP A 114 -15.08 -16.87 19.84
N ASP A 115 -14.85 -18.18 19.67
CA ASP A 115 -15.75 -19.07 18.93
C ASP A 115 -17.12 -19.25 19.63
N ASN A 116 -17.20 -18.95 20.93
CA ASN A 116 -18.43 -18.97 21.72
C ASN A 116 -19.17 -17.62 21.72
N GLY A 117 -18.62 -16.60 21.05
CA GLY A 117 -19.19 -15.26 20.96
C GLY A 117 -18.85 -14.32 22.12
N ASN A 118 -18.01 -14.74 23.08
CA ASN A 118 -17.60 -13.90 24.20
C ASN A 118 -16.62 -12.83 23.73
N ILE A 119 -16.75 -11.61 24.26
CA ILE A 119 -15.84 -10.50 23.94
C ILE A 119 -14.51 -10.72 24.65
N ILE A 120 -13.45 -10.93 23.87
CA ILE A 120 -12.06 -11.15 24.34
C ILE A 120 -11.15 -9.96 24.03
N PHE A 121 -11.63 -8.99 23.25
CA PHE A 121 -10.93 -7.75 22.94
C PHE A 121 -11.97 -6.66 22.72
N ASN A 122 -11.84 -5.53 23.41
CA ASN A 122 -12.77 -4.42 23.31
C ASN A 122 -12.01 -3.09 23.42
N ARG A 123 -11.71 -2.48 22.26
CA ARG A 123 -10.97 -1.21 22.17
C ARG A 123 -11.65 -0.22 21.22
N PRO A 124 -12.91 0.18 21.47
CA PRO A 124 -13.62 1.14 20.63
C PRO A 124 -13.00 2.55 20.73
N ASP A 125 -12.19 2.80 21.76
CA ASP A 125 -11.39 4.01 21.93
C ASP A 125 -10.32 4.17 20.83
N ILE A 126 -9.85 3.07 20.25
CA ILE A 126 -8.92 3.11 19.12
C ILE A 126 -9.69 3.42 17.86
N LYS A 127 -9.52 4.65 17.37
CA LYS A 127 -10.10 5.07 16.10
C LYS A 127 -9.47 4.32 14.93
N ARG A 128 -10.31 3.71 14.09
CA ARG A 128 -9.94 3.20 12.77
C ARG A 128 -9.93 4.37 11.79
N TYR A 129 -8.86 4.58 11.07
CA TYR A 129 -8.78 5.70 10.14
C TYR A 129 -7.97 5.39 8.89
N ARG A 130 -8.27 6.14 7.84
CA ARG A 130 -7.58 6.10 6.55
C ARG A 130 -6.44 7.10 6.54
N GLN A 131 -5.38 6.75 5.82
CA GLN A 131 -4.21 7.58 5.61
C GLN A 131 -4.06 7.81 4.12
N TRP A 132 -3.88 9.07 3.73
CA TRP A 132 -3.58 9.46 2.36
C TRP A 132 -2.18 10.03 2.32
N TYR A 133 -1.39 9.64 1.33
CA TYR A 133 0.00 10.09 1.21
C TYR A 133 0.26 10.73 -0.14
N ILE A 134 1.21 11.65 -0.17
CA ILE A 134 1.92 12.04 -1.38
C ILE A 134 3.43 11.95 -1.12
N ALA A 135 4.17 11.37 -2.06
CA ALA A 135 5.61 11.14 -1.92
C ALA A 135 6.31 11.16 -3.29
N PRO A 136 7.59 11.57 -3.37
CA PRO A 136 8.41 11.29 -4.55
C PRO A 136 8.59 9.78 -4.72
N ASP A 137 8.78 9.32 -5.95
CA ASP A 137 8.97 7.91 -6.25
C ASP A 137 9.86 7.69 -7.47
N PHE A 138 10.23 6.44 -7.71
CA PHE A 138 11.17 6.05 -8.76
C PHE A 138 10.63 4.88 -9.59
N ASP A 139 10.55 5.02 -10.91
CA ASP A 139 10.27 3.91 -11.81
C ASP A 139 11.59 3.31 -12.33
N LEU A 140 12.04 2.25 -11.64
CA LEU A 140 13.31 1.59 -11.96
C LEU A 140 13.31 0.93 -13.35
N THR A 141 12.13 0.64 -13.92
CA THR A 141 12.06 0.04 -15.27
C THR A 141 12.59 0.97 -16.36
N LYS A 142 12.70 2.28 -16.08
CA LYS A 142 13.26 3.28 -16.98
C LYS A 142 14.79 3.38 -16.88
N ILE A 143 15.44 2.62 -15.99
CA ILE A 143 16.90 2.53 -15.92
C ILE A 143 17.42 1.68 -17.09
N LYS A 144 18.25 2.28 -17.96
CA LYS A 144 18.79 1.64 -19.16
C LYS A 144 19.87 0.62 -18.79
N THR A 145 19.65 -0.65 -19.14
CA THR A 145 20.63 -1.73 -18.92
C THR A 145 20.51 -2.80 -20.01
N ASN A 146 21.65 -3.36 -20.42
CA ASN A 146 21.71 -4.44 -21.42
C ASN A 146 21.63 -5.84 -20.77
N LYS A 147 21.69 -5.94 -19.44
CA LYS A 147 21.68 -7.22 -18.72
C LYS A 147 20.23 -7.64 -18.42
N LYS A 148 19.79 -8.76 -18.99
CA LYS A 148 18.42 -9.30 -18.79
C LYS A 148 18.07 -9.49 -17.30
N GLY A 149 19.01 -10.00 -16.50
CA GLY A 149 18.82 -10.18 -15.06
C GLY A 149 18.60 -8.87 -14.30
N LEU A 150 19.34 -7.80 -14.64
CA LEU A 150 19.12 -6.48 -14.04
C LEU A 150 17.80 -5.86 -14.48
N LYS A 151 17.43 -6.04 -15.76
CA LYS A 151 16.13 -5.57 -16.26
C LYS A 151 14.98 -6.23 -15.51
N PHE A 152 15.04 -7.55 -15.30
CA PHE A 152 14.07 -8.28 -14.50
C PHE A 152 14.03 -7.80 -13.05
N LEU A 153 15.21 -7.65 -12.42
CA LEU A 153 15.33 -7.13 -11.06
C LEU A 153 14.67 -5.75 -10.92
N PHE A 154 14.93 -4.82 -11.84
CA PHE A 154 14.29 -3.50 -11.83
C PHE A 154 12.79 -3.56 -12.01
N THR A 155 12.26 -4.48 -12.82
CA THR A 155 10.82 -4.71 -12.93
C THR A 155 10.22 -5.17 -11.61
N VAL A 156 10.82 -6.17 -10.95
CA VAL A 156 10.33 -6.68 -9.65
C VAL A 156 10.41 -5.59 -8.59
N LEU A 157 11.55 -4.90 -8.48
CA LEU A 157 11.73 -3.83 -7.50
C LEU A 157 10.80 -2.64 -7.74
N SER A 158 10.44 -2.34 -9.00
CA SER A 158 9.49 -1.26 -9.31
C SER A 158 8.05 -1.58 -8.87
N ALA A 159 7.72 -2.84 -8.56
CA ALA A 159 6.43 -3.18 -7.95
C ALA A 159 6.33 -2.75 -6.48
N PHE A 160 7.48 -2.52 -5.83
CA PHE A 160 7.55 -2.05 -4.45
C PHE A 160 7.85 -0.55 -4.42
N LYS A 161 7.24 0.17 -3.50
CA LYS A 161 7.61 1.56 -3.26
C LYS A 161 8.82 1.62 -2.35
N PHE A 162 9.82 2.39 -2.77
CA PHE A 162 11.01 2.63 -1.98
C PHE A 162 10.74 3.61 -0.85
N PRO A 163 11.42 3.44 0.30
CA PRO A 163 11.24 4.34 1.43
C PRO A 163 11.66 5.76 1.05
N THR A 164 10.73 6.70 1.18
CA THR A 164 10.89 8.10 0.77
C THR A 164 10.20 9.01 1.76
N PRO A 165 10.56 10.31 1.84
CA PRO A 165 9.78 11.27 2.60
C PRO A 165 8.35 11.32 2.08
N SER A 166 7.37 11.44 2.96
CA SER A 166 5.97 11.55 2.56
C SER A 166 5.21 12.58 3.39
N LEU A 167 4.20 13.17 2.77
CA LEU A 167 3.20 13.97 3.45
C LEU A 167 1.94 13.13 3.61
N GLU A 168 1.58 12.82 4.85
CA GLU A 168 0.35 12.11 5.22
C GLU A 168 -0.76 13.11 5.55
N LEU A 169 -1.96 12.86 5.03
CA LEU A 169 -3.21 13.42 5.53
C LEU A 169 -4.01 12.30 6.21
N SER A 170 -4.19 12.41 7.51
CA SER A 170 -5.04 11.50 8.28
C SER A 170 -5.72 12.22 9.42
N ASN A 171 -6.96 11.82 9.74
CA ASN A 171 -7.76 12.47 10.79
C ASN A 171 -7.83 14.01 10.69
N GLY A 172 -7.83 14.55 9.47
CA GLY A 172 -7.85 16.00 9.23
C GLY A 172 -6.54 16.73 9.58
N LYS A 173 -5.44 16.00 9.83
CA LYS A 173 -4.13 16.56 10.15
C LYS A 173 -3.10 16.13 9.12
N PHE A 174 -2.21 17.05 8.79
CA PHE A 174 -1.02 16.76 8.00
C PHE A 174 0.12 16.29 8.89
N LYS A 175 0.84 15.25 8.45
CA LYS A 175 2.07 14.78 9.10
C LYS A 175 3.16 14.61 8.04
N VAL A 176 4.38 15.01 8.37
CA VAL A 176 5.54 14.81 7.51
C VAL A 176 6.34 13.63 8.05
N HIS A 177 6.61 12.67 7.18
CA HIS A 177 7.50 11.55 7.46
C HIS A 177 8.81 11.77 6.72
N ALA A 178 9.94 11.74 7.42
CA ALA A 178 11.24 11.82 6.77
C ALA A 178 11.51 10.56 5.92
N ILE A 179 11.06 9.40 6.39
CA ILE A 179 11.11 8.13 5.69
C ILE A 179 9.78 7.42 5.95
N HIS A 180 9.08 7.05 4.89
CA HIS A 180 7.87 6.27 4.94
C HIS A 180 8.02 5.03 4.08
N PHE A 181 7.57 3.90 4.60
CA PHE A 181 7.54 2.62 3.91
C PHE A 181 6.18 2.50 3.25
#